data_AF-M5C9J7-F1
#
_entry.id   AF-M5C9J7-F1
#
_cell.length_a   1.000
_cell.length_b   1.000
_cell.length_c   1.000
_cell.angle_alpha   90.00
_cell.angle_beta   90.00
_cell.angle_gamma   90.00
#
_symmetry.space_group_name_H-M   'P 1'
#
loop_
_entity.id
_entity.type
_entity.pdbx_description
1 polymer ?
#
loop_
_entity_poly.entity_id
_entity_poly.type
_entity_poly.pdbx_seq_one_letter_code
_entity_poly.pdbx_strand_id
1 'polypeptide(L)'
;MAVDYGNMGFAATSVNASTLTPKLLKDIKAGKYSIIISSPEAFHDSNKLRPALFSMELENRRHVIAIDEAHCVKTWGETGFRKIYERIGDMRVFMPDPEHSPICAVTATCSKPVRGH
;
A
#
# COMPACT_ATOMS: atom_id res chain seq x y z
N MET A 1 9.68 -7.59 -9.06
CA MET A 1 8.47 -7.69 -8.20
C MET A 1 7.19 -8.02 -8.98
N ALA A 2 6.56 -7.11 -9.72
CA ALA A 2 5.27 -7.44 -10.39
C ALA A 2 5.39 -8.57 -11.42
N VAL A 3 6.52 -8.64 -12.15
CA VAL A 3 6.82 -9.71 -13.11
C VAL A 3 7.00 -11.08 -12.42
N ASP A 4 7.59 -11.10 -11.23
CA ASP A 4 7.84 -12.34 -10.49
C ASP A 4 6.54 -12.99 -10.00
N TYR A 5 5.55 -12.18 -9.60
CA TYR A 5 4.21 -12.67 -9.23
C TYR A 5 3.46 -13.26 -10.42
N GLY A 6 3.67 -12.72 -11.63
CA GLY A 6 3.11 -13.28 -12.86
C GLY A 6 3.60 -14.71 -13.11
N ASN A 7 4.89 -14.97 -12.87
CA ASN A 7 5.47 -16.30 -12.98
C ASN A 7 4.96 -17.28 -11.90
N MET A 8 4.44 -16.77 -10.78
CA MET A 8 3.80 -17.56 -9.72
C MET A 8 2.29 -17.77 -9.94
N GLY A 9 1.74 -17.31 -11.08
CA GLY A 9 0.32 -17.45 -11.41
C GLY A 9 -0.59 -16.37 -10.81
N PHE A 10 -0.03 -15.34 -10.17
CA PHE A 10 -0.80 -14.23 -9.62
C PHE A 10 -0.82 -13.04 -10.59
N ALA A 11 -2.01 -12.50 -10.84
CA ALA A 11 -2.15 -11.25 -11.56
C ALA A 11 -1.71 -10.09 -10.67
N ALA A 12 -0.54 -9.52 -10.97
CA ALA A 12 0.03 -8.40 -10.24
C ALA A 12 0.18 -7.16 -11.13
N THR A 13 0.00 -5.98 -10.54
CA THR A 13 0.27 -4.71 -11.21
C THR A 13 0.96 -3.73 -10.28
N SER A 14 1.64 -2.75 -10.87
CA SER A 14 2.26 -1.64 -10.14
C SER A 14 1.56 -0.33 -10.45
N VAL A 15 1.24 0.44 -9.42
CA VAL A 15 0.68 1.80 -9.54
C VAL A 15 1.69 2.80 -9.00
N ASN A 16 2.10 3.73 -9.85
CA ASN A 16 2.97 4.85 -9.50
C ASN A 16 2.41 6.15 -10.10
N ALA A 17 3.15 7.25 -9.95
CA ALA A 17 2.70 8.56 -10.41
C ALA A 17 2.36 8.66 -11.91
N SER A 18 2.94 7.80 -12.75
CA SER A 18 2.86 7.89 -14.23
C SER A 18 2.20 6.68 -14.90
N THR A 19 1.88 5.62 -14.15
CA THR A 19 1.37 4.34 -14.70
C THR A 19 -0.14 4.17 -14.56
N LEU A 20 -0.81 5.04 -13.80
CA LEU A 20 -2.25 4.94 -13.64
C LEU A 20 -2.97 5.44 -14.89
N THR A 21 -3.52 4.51 -15.66
CA THR A 21 -4.43 4.80 -16.76
C THR A 21 -5.88 4.55 -16.34
N PRO A 22 -6.89 5.19 -16.96
CA PRO A 22 -8.30 4.91 -16.68
C PRO A 22 -8.65 3.43 -16.87
N LYS A 23 -8.01 2.77 -17.84
CA LYS A 23 -8.14 1.33 -18.08
C LYS A 23 -7.61 0.51 -16.90
N LEU A 24 -6.40 0.84 -16.41
CA LEU A 24 -5.82 0.16 -15.26
C LEU A 24 -6.70 0.34 -14.00
N LEU A 25 -7.23 1.54 -13.77
CA LEU A 25 -8.13 1.79 -12.64
C LEU A 25 -9.42 0.94 -12.75
N LYS A 26 -9.99 0.82 -13.95
CA LYS A 26 -11.16 -0.04 -14.19
C LYS A 26 -10.85 -1.51 -13.94
N ASP A 27 -9.68 -1.99 -14.38
CA ASP A 27 -9.24 -3.37 -14.19
C ASP A 27 -8.98 -3.69 -12.71
N ILE A 28 -8.45 -2.72 -11.96
CA ILE A 28 -8.30 -2.80 -10.49
C ILE A 28 -9.66 -2.91 -9.81
N LYS A 29 -10.63 -2.05 -10.16
CA LYS A 29 -12.00 -2.09 -9.60
C LYS A 29 -12.71 -3.40 -9.91
N ALA A 30 -12.53 -3.94 -11.11
CA ALA A 30 -13.04 -5.26 -11.50
C ALA A 30 -12.35 -6.42 -10.76
N GLY A 31 -11.30 -6.13 -9.98
CA GLY A 31 -10.55 -7.12 -9.21
C GLY A 31 -9.80 -8.12 -10.08
N LYS A 32 -9.31 -7.68 -11.25
CA LYS A 32 -8.46 -8.48 -12.15
C LYS A 32 -7.07 -8.75 -11.60
N TYR A 33 -6.63 -7.96 -10.62
CA TYR A 33 -5.34 -8.11 -9.97
C TYR A 33 -5.53 -8.58 -8.53
N SER A 34 -4.77 -9.60 -8.15
CA SER A 34 -4.70 -10.10 -6.77
C SER A 34 -3.68 -9.33 -5.95
N ILE A 35 -2.70 -8.69 -6.61
CA ILE A 35 -1.61 -7.95 -5.98
C ILE A 35 -1.46 -6.59 -6.66
N ILE A 36 -1.48 -5.53 -5.86
CA ILE A 36 -1.26 -4.15 -6.31
C ILE A 36 -0.09 -3.59 -5.53
N ILE A 37 0.99 -3.26 -6.23
CA ILE A 37 2.20 -2.69 -5.65
C ILE A 37 2.19 -1.19 -5.89
N SER A 38 2.31 -0.39 -4.84
CA SER A 38 2.30 1.07 -4.95
C SER A 38 3.26 1.71 -3.96
N SER A 39 3.75 2.91 -4.29
CA SER A 39 4.43 3.74 -3.32
C SER A 39 3.44 4.40 -2.35
N PRO A 40 3.86 4.78 -1.13
CA PRO A 40 3.01 5.51 -0.19
C PRO A 40 2.46 6.83 -0.75
N GLU A 41 3.26 7.53 -1.58
CA GLU A 41 2.85 8.80 -2.20
C GLU A 41 1.71 8.61 -3.21
N ALA A 42 1.77 7.53 -4.01
CA ALA A 42 0.70 7.22 -4.96
C ALA A 42 -0.58 6.71 -4.26
N PHE A 43 -0.46 6.14 -3.06
CA PHE A 43 -1.59 5.73 -2.23
C PHE A 43 -2.34 6.93 -1.64
N HIS A 44 -1.59 7.95 -1.19
CA HIS A 44 -2.14 9.19 -0.62
C HIS A 44 -2.76 10.14 -1.65
N ASP A 45 -2.47 9.94 -2.94
CA ASP A 45 -3.05 10.72 -4.02
C ASP A 45 -4.52 10.35 -4.23
N SER A 46 -5.42 11.31 -3.94
CA SER A 46 -6.87 11.13 -4.04
C SER A 46 -7.36 10.81 -5.45
N ASN A 47 -6.59 11.15 -6.48
CA ASN A 47 -6.96 10.90 -7.87
C ASN A 47 -6.47 9.53 -8.37
N LYS A 48 -5.78 8.75 -7.52
CA LYS A 48 -5.14 7.50 -7.95
C LYS A 48 -5.84 6.23 -7.48
N LEU A 49 -5.37 5.65 -6.38
CA LEU A 49 -5.89 4.38 -5.85
C LEU A 49 -7.16 4.59 -5.04
N ARG A 50 -7.31 5.77 -4.44
CA ARG A 50 -8.44 6.13 -3.58
C ARG A 50 -9.80 5.83 -4.22
N PRO A 51 -10.09 6.19 -5.48
CA PRO A 51 -11.37 5.87 -6.11
C PRO A 51 -11.63 4.38 -6.33
N ALA A 52 -10.59 3.53 -6.35
CA ALA A 52 -10.74 2.08 -6.37
C ALA A 52 -10.97 1.53 -4.96
N LEU A 53 -10.24 2.00 -3.97
CA LEU A 53 -10.40 1.58 -2.57
C LEU A 53 -11.80 1.90 -2.00
N PHE A 54 -12.47 2.95 -2.48
CA PHE A 54 -13.85 3.27 -2.08
C PHE A 54 -14.91 2.66 -3.02
N SER A 55 -14.56 1.71 -3.90
CA SER A 55 -15.51 1.11 -4.83
C SER A 55 -16.22 -0.11 -4.21
N MET A 56 -17.53 -0.22 -4.43
CA MET A 56 -18.35 -1.33 -3.91
C MET A 56 -17.87 -2.70 -4.41
N GLU A 57 -17.25 -2.75 -5.59
CA GLU A 57 -16.72 -3.99 -6.16
C GLU A 57 -15.55 -4.57 -5.33
N LEU A 58 -14.80 -3.71 -4.65
CA LEU A 58 -13.73 -4.12 -3.75
C LEU A 58 -14.19 -4.25 -2.30
N GLU A 59 -15.26 -3.56 -1.88
CA GLU A 59 -15.83 -3.64 -0.53
C GLU A 59 -16.08 -5.08 -0.04
N ASN A 60 -16.62 -5.94 -0.91
CA ASN A 60 -16.93 -7.34 -0.56
C ASN A 60 -15.72 -8.29 -0.59
N ARG A 61 -14.50 -7.78 -0.79
CA ARG A 61 -13.27 -8.57 -0.83
C ARG A 61 -12.48 -8.40 0.45
N ARG A 62 -11.73 -9.44 0.82
CA ARG A 62 -10.75 -9.34 1.90
C ARG A 62 -9.48 -8.70 1.35
N HIS A 63 -9.02 -7.65 2.02
CA HIS A 63 -7.81 -6.94 1.65
C HIS A 63 -6.74 -7.12 2.69
N VAL A 64 -5.49 -7.18 2.25
CA VAL A 64 -4.33 -7.20 3.13
C VAL A 64 -3.40 -6.10 2.67
N ILE A 65 -2.95 -5.25 3.60
CA ILE A 65 -1.91 -4.26 3.30
C ILE A 65 -0.59 -4.82 3.81
N ALA A 66 0.39 -4.94 2.93
CA ALA A 66 1.77 -5.17 3.30
C ALA A 66 2.57 -3.87 3.11
N ILE A 67 3.21 -3.40 4.17
CA ILE A 67 4.12 -2.25 4.16
C ILE A 67 5.53 -2.83 4.21
N ASP A 68 6.24 -2.74 3.09
CA ASP A 68 7.64 -3.15 3.01
C ASP A 68 8.57 -2.03 3.52
N GLU A 69 9.74 -2.41 4.00
CA GLU A 69 10.72 -1.54 4.65
C GLU A 69 10.14 -0.68 5.78
N ALA A 70 9.26 -1.28 6.59
CA ALA A 70 8.61 -0.61 7.72
C ALA A 70 9.59 -0.03 8.75
N HIS A 71 10.88 -0.39 8.71
CA HIS A 71 11.91 0.28 9.51
C HIS A 71 12.12 1.75 9.14
N CYS A 72 11.68 2.17 7.96
CA CYS A 72 11.58 3.58 7.58
C CYS A 72 10.66 4.36 8.53
N VAL A 73 9.72 3.68 9.20
CA VAL A 73 8.88 4.21 10.27
C VAL A 73 9.66 4.38 11.59
N LYS A 74 10.94 3.98 11.72
CA LYS A 74 11.68 4.17 12.99
C LYS A 74 12.46 5.48 13.06
N THR A 75 12.74 6.08 11.92
CA THR A 75 13.42 7.39 11.79
C THR A 75 12.45 8.56 12.04
N TRP A 76 11.58 8.48 13.05
CA TRP A 76 10.56 9.49 13.41
C TRP A 76 11.10 10.85 13.86
N GLY A 77 12.41 11.11 13.79
CA GLY A 77 12.94 12.39 14.27
C GLY A 77 14.32 12.79 13.78
N GLU A 78 15.22 11.86 13.44
CA GLU A 78 16.63 12.25 13.31
C GLU A 78 17.01 12.79 11.93
N THR A 79 16.37 12.38 10.83
CA THR A 79 16.80 12.80 9.47
C THR A 79 15.70 12.78 8.41
N GLY A 80 14.51 13.36 8.67
CA GLY A 80 13.61 13.80 7.59
C GLY A 80 13.26 12.77 6.49
N PHE A 81 13.26 11.48 6.79
CA PHE A 81 13.09 10.44 5.79
C PHE A 81 11.60 10.24 5.50
N ARG A 82 11.17 10.78 4.34
CA ARG A 82 9.83 10.71 3.74
C ARG A 82 8.67 10.91 4.74
N LYS A 83 8.29 12.18 4.96
CA LYS A 83 7.10 12.64 5.71
C LYS A 83 5.81 11.84 5.46
N ILE A 84 5.66 11.20 4.29
CA ILE A 84 4.50 10.38 3.96
C ILE A 84 4.34 9.13 4.85
N TYR A 85 5.43 8.62 5.43
CA TYR A 85 5.38 7.46 6.35
C TYR A 85 4.79 7.81 7.72
N GLU A 86 4.81 9.08 8.14
CA GLU A 86 4.07 9.55 9.33
C GLU A 86 2.55 9.38 9.14
N ARG A 87 2.09 9.43 7.89
CA ARG A 87 0.68 9.30 7.49
C ARG A 87 0.30 7.89 7.08
N ILE A 88 1.11 6.89 7.41
CA ILE A 88 0.83 5.51 7.01
C ILE A 88 -0.40 4.94 7.73
N GLY A 89 -0.77 5.48 8.90
CA GLY A 89 -2.01 5.18 9.59
C GLY A 89 -3.27 5.51 8.76
N ASP A 90 -3.21 6.53 7.90
CA ASP A 90 -4.31 6.90 6.99
C ASP A 90 -4.62 5.75 6.02
N MET A 91 -3.66 4.85 5.74
CA MET A 91 -3.90 3.69 4.89
C MET A 91 -4.99 2.78 5.44
N ARG A 92 -5.06 2.64 6.77
CA ARG A 92 -6.12 1.86 7.41
C ARG A 92 -7.50 2.47 7.19
N VAL A 93 -7.58 3.80 7.25
CA VAL A 93 -8.84 4.55 7.06
C VAL A 93 -9.34 4.44 5.62
N PHE A 94 -8.43 4.29 4.64
CA PHE A 94 -8.80 4.18 3.24
C PHE A 94 -9.13 2.75 2.80
N MET A 95 -9.07 1.76 3.70
CA MET A 95 -9.45 0.41 3.35
C MET A 95 -10.96 0.25 3.20
N PRO A 96 -11.43 -0.58 2.25
CA PRO A 96 -12.86 -0.86 2.10
C PRO A 96 -13.49 -1.47 3.35
N ASP A 97 -12.74 -2.31 4.08
CA ASP A 97 -13.15 -2.90 5.36
C ASP A 97 -12.02 -2.76 6.41
N PRO A 98 -11.92 -1.62 7.12
CA PRO A 98 -10.83 -1.35 8.06
C PRO A 98 -10.77 -2.28 9.28
N GLU A 99 -11.88 -2.94 9.61
CA GLU A 99 -11.99 -3.85 10.76
C GLU A 99 -11.46 -5.25 10.43
N HIS A 100 -11.65 -5.70 9.18
CA HIS A 100 -11.21 -7.03 8.73
C HIS A 100 -10.07 -7.02 7.71
N SER A 101 -9.49 -5.85 7.41
CA SER A 101 -8.30 -5.73 6.56
C SER A 101 -7.02 -5.68 7.41
N PRO A 102 -6.28 -6.79 7.58
CA PRO A 102 -5.04 -6.78 8.34
C PRO A 102 -3.96 -5.94 7.65
N ILE A 103 -3.13 -5.29 8.47
CA ILE A 103 -1.95 -4.53 8.03
C ILE A 103 -0.71 -5.24 8.57
N CYS A 104 0.15 -5.67 7.66
CA CYS A 104 1.42 -6.32 7.96
C CYS A 104 2.56 -5.34 7.65
N ALA A 105 3.34 -5.00 8.67
CA ALA A 105 4.57 -4.24 8.52
C ALA A 105 5.76 -5.22 8.41
N VAL A 106 6.48 -5.19 7.30
CA VAL A 106 7.62 -6.07 7.02
C VAL A 106 8.88 -5.23 6.90
N THR A 107 9.98 -5.69 7.48
CA THR A 107 11.28 -5.06 7.33
C THR A 107 12.38 -6.09 7.44
N ALA A 108 13.41 -5.98 6.59
CA ALA A 108 14.63 -6.78 6.74
C ALA A 108 15.54 -6.25 7.86
N THR A 109 15.43 -4.96 8.18
CA THR A 109 16.32 -4.27 9.13
C THR A 109 15.52 -3.74 10.31
N CYS A 110 15.81 -4.13 11.54
CA CYS A 110 15.17 -3.56 12.73
C CYS A 110 16.23 -3.23 13.78
N SER A 111 16.72 -1.98 13.76
CA SER A 111 17.63 -1.47 14.79
C SER A 111 16.91 -1.49 16.15
N LYS A 112 17.61 -1.73 17.27
CA LYS A 112 16.99 -1.76 18.62
C LYS A 112 16.31 -0.42 18.98
N PRO A 113 15.26 -0.38 19.81
CA PRO A 113 14.68 0.88 20.28
C PRO A 113 15.74 1.66 21.05
N VAL A 114 16.01 2.90 20.66
CA VAL A 114 16.76 3.83 21.52
C VAL A 114 15.80 4.22 22.64
N ARG A 115 15.99 3.64 23.83
CA ARG A 115 15.31 4.10 25.04
C ARG A 115 16.09 5.32 25.51
N GLY A 116 15.50 6.51 25.38
CA GLY A 116 16.03 7.71 26.01
C GLY A 116 16.03 7.52 27.54
N HIS A 117 17.19 7.79 28.16
CA HIS A 117 17.35 7.93 29.60
C HIS A 117 16.83 9.29 30.07
#